data_AF-A0A2V6V753-F1
#
_entry.id   AF-A0A2V6V753-F1
#
_cell.length_a   1.000
_cell.length_b   1.000
_cell.length_c   1.000
_cell.angle_alpha   90.00
_cell.angle_beta   90.00
_cell.angle_gamma   90.00
#
_symmetry.space_group_name_H-M   'P 1'
#
loop_
_entity.id
_entity.type
_entity.pdbx_description
1 polymer ?
#
loop_
_entity_poly.entity_id
_entity_poly.type
_entity_poly.pdbx_seq_one_letter_code
_entity_poly.pdbx_strand_id
1 'polypeptide(L)'
;MRQAVTIIGVALLSTAISCASPARQTQPSPSGSTITLTSSDCTSEGLSGVLQRAFVAAVVNTTSSKAAFNLHRLLDGHAYHELELHIQQRQQGIAAGNDIPGLPPMTVHVAGVMVEPGQRGMLEATLSSGTYGLVCRRDSPTGKAEAIYVKGPFQVD
;
A
#
# COMPACT_ATOMS: atom_id res chain seq x y z
N MET A 1 -36.07 -77.75 -13.78
CA MET A 1 -35.67 -77.20 -12.46
C MET A 1 -34.61 -76.15 -12.73
N ARG A 2 -34.96 -74.85 -12.58
CA ARG A 2 -34.48 -73.94 -11.50
C ARG A 2 -32.94 -73.81 -11.52
N GLN A 3 -32.27 -72.66 -11.60
CA GLN A 3 -32.61 -71.25 -11.42
C GLN A 3 -31.39 -70.43 -11.91
N ALA A 4 -31.62 -69.14 -12.19
CA ALA A 4 -30.65 -68.15 -12.68
C ALA A 4 -30.05 -67.30 -11.52
N VAL A 5 -29.24 -66.30 -11.91
CA VAL A 5 -28.93 -65.02 -11.21
C VAL A 5 -27.75 -65.05 -10.21
N THR A 6 -26.82 -64.09 -10.07
CA THR A 6 -26.36 -62.89 -10.81
C THR A 6 -25.07 -62.37 -10.13
N ILE A 7 -24.23 -61.70 -10.91
CA ILE A 7 -23.00 -60.96 -10.59
C ILE A 7 -23.25 -59.76 -9.65
N ILE A 8 -22.41 -59.54 -8.63
CA ILE A 8 -22.16 -58.17 -8.10
C ILE A 8 -20.66 -58.03 -7.77
N GLY A 9 -19.92 -57.37 -8.68
CA GLY A 9 -18.56 -56.89 -8.44
C GLY A 9 -18.60 -55.58 -7.67
N VAL A 10 -17.79 -55.49 -6.61
CA VAL A 10 -17.65 -54.31 -5.76
C VAL A 10 -16.79 -53.27 -6.50
N ALA A 11 -17.42 -52.22 -6.99
CA ALA A 11 -16.72 -51.04 -7.52
C ALA A 11 -16.31 -50.12 -6.37
N LEU A 12 -14.99 -50.00 -6.16
CA LEU A 12 -14.38 -49.03 -5.25
C LEU A 12 -14.55 -47.62 -5.82
N LEU A 13 -15.40 -46.80 -5.18
CA LEU A 13 -15.53 -45.37 -5.46
C LEU A 13 -14.34 -44.61 -4.85
N SER A 14 -13.42 -44.16 -5.70
CA SER A 14 -12.41 -43.17 -5.37
C SER A 14 -13.04 -41.78 -5.38
N THR A 15 -13.45 -41.28 -4.22
CA THR A 15 -13.85 -39.87 -4.06
C THR A 15 -12.61 -38.98 -4.11
N ALA A 16 -12.36 -38.37 -5.27
CA ALA A 16 -11.42 -37.28 -5.40
C ALA A 16 -11.97 -36.05 -4.67
N ILE A 17 -11.47 -35.80 -3.46
CA ILE A 17 -11.69 -34.54 -2.74
C ILE A 17 -10.88 -33.48 -3.51
N SER A 18 -11.56 -32.78 -4.41
CA SER A 18 -10.99 -31.59 -5.05
C SER A 18 -10.91 -30.52 -3.97
N CYS A 19 -9.71 -30.29 -3.43
CA CYS A 19 -9.41 -29.12 -2.62
C CYS A 19 -9.63 -27.88 -3.49
N ALA A 20 -10.84 -27.32 -3.46
CA ALA A 20 -11.11 -26.01 -4.01
C ALA A 20 -10.23 -25.01 -3.24
N SER A 21 -9.19 -24.51 -3.91
CA SER A 21 -8.39 -23.40 -3.39
C SER A 21 -9.34 -22.24 -3.05
N PRO A 22 -9.17 -21.54 -1.92
CA PRO A 22 -9.99 -20.40 -1.60
C PRO A 22 -9.92 -19.42 -2.76
N ALA A 23 -11.09 -19.00 -3.27
CA ALA A 23 -11.17 -17.99 -4.31
C ALA A 23 -10.35 -16.79 -3.85
N ARG A 24 -9.26 -16.51 -4.57
CA ARG A 24 -8.49 -15.29 -4.42
C ARG A 24 -9.49 -14.15 -4.62
N GLN A 25 -9.84 -13.46 -3.54
CA GLN A 25 -10.69 -12.28 -3.61
C GLN A 25 -10.10 -11.38 -4.70
N THR A 26 -10.87 -11.18 -5.77
CA THR A 26 -10.54 -10.26 -6.85
C THR A 26 -10.61 -8.87 -6.24
N GLN A 27 -9.50 -8.44 -5.65
CA GLN A 27 -9.30 -7.07 -5.23
C GLN A 27 -9.57 -6.17 -6.44
N PRO A 28 -10.35 -5.07 -6.30
CA PRO A 28 -10.64 -4.20 -7.43
C PRO A 28 -9.33 -3.81 -8.11
N SER A 29 -9.27 -3.90 -9.44
CA SER A 29 -8.11 -3.42 -10.19
C SER A 29 -7.88 -1.97 -9.79
N PRO A 30 -6.75 -1.65 -9.15
CA PRO A 30 -6.44 -0.26 -8.91
C PRO A 30 -6.31 0.38 -10.30
N SER A 31 -6.69 1.65 -10.41
CA SER A 31 -5.91 2.63 -11.18
C SER A 31 -4.53 2.09 -11.56
N GLY A 32 -4.09 2.22 -12.81
CA GLY A 32 -2.81 1.64 -13.31
C GLY A 32 -1.53 2.07 -12.58
N SER A 33 -1.66 2.84 -11.50
CA SER A 33 -0.62 3.31 -10.62
C SER A 33 -0.47 2.44 -9.37
N THR A 34 0.77 2.10 -9.04
CA THR A 34 1.16 1.36 -7.83
C THR A 34 2.25 2.11 -7.09
N ILE A 35 2.12 2.22 -5.78
CA ILE A 35 3.15 2.72 -4.87
C ILE A 35 3.69 1.54 -4.08
N THR A 36 5.01 1.39 -4.02
CA THR A 36 5.65 0.28 -3.30
C THR A 36 6.60 0.83 -2.25
N LEU A 37 6.38 0.44 -0.98
CA LEU A 37 7.35 0.66 0.08
C LEU A 37 8.25 -0.57 0.22
N THR A 38 9.55 -0.34 0.11
CA THR A 38 10.60 -1.34 0.29
C THR A 38 11.39 -1.09 1.59
N SER A 39 12.41 -1.90 1.85
CA SER A 39 13.28 -1.69 3.00
C SER A 39 14.04 -0.36 2.95
N SER A 40 14.31 0.18 1.76
CA SER A 40 15.20 1.34 1.55
C SER A 40 14.59 2.51 0.78
N ASP A 41 13.38 2.37 0.23
CA ASP A 41 12.80 3.40 -0.65
C ASP A 41 11.26 3.28 -0.75
N CYS A 42 10.61 4.37 -1.18
CA CYS A 42 9.22 4.37 -1.63
C CYS A 42 9.14 4.74 -3.12
N THR A 43 8.79 3.74 -3.94
CA THR A 43 8.73 3.88 -5.39
C THR A 43 7.29 4.02 -5.89
N SER A 44 7.14 4.53 -7.10
CA SER A 44 5.86 4.65 -7.77
C SER A 44 5.98 4.21 -9.23
N GLU A 45 5.08 3.36 -9.67
CA GLU A 45 4.90 2.94 -11.06
C GLU A 45 3.54 3.45 -11.53
N GLY A 46 3.46 3.93 -12.78
CA GLY A 46 2.20 4.41 -13.36
C GLY A 46 1.63 5.70 -12.73
N LEU A 47 2.29 6.31 -11.73
CA LEU A 47 2.01 7.68 -11.32
C LEU A 47 2.76 8.65 -12.22
N SER A 48 2.04 9.55 -12.86
CA SER A 48 2.64 10.67 -13.60
C SER A 48 2.85 11.88 -12.68
N GLY A 49 3.59 12.88 -13.14
CA GLY A 49 3.71 14.15 -12.42
C GLY A 49 2.38 14.91 -12.26
N VAL A 50 1.31 14.50 -12.95
CA VAL A 50 -0.05 15.02 -12.82
C VAL A 50 -1.01 13.92 -12.36
N LEU A 51 -1.82 14.21 -11.35
CA LEU A 51 -2.84 13.32 -10.80
C LEU A 51 -4.24 13.78 -11.21
N GLN A 52 -5.14 12.81 -11.30
CA GLN A 52 -6.55 13.07 -11.48
C GLN A 52 -7.20 13.45 -10.14
N ARG A 53 -8.27 14.26 -10.20
CA ARG A 53 -9.04 14.64 -9.01
C ARG A 53 -9.62 13.42 -8.29
N ALA A 54 -10.10 12.43 -9.04
CA ALA A 54 -10.37 11.11 -8.48
C ALA A 54 -9.06 10.33 -8.44
N PHE A 55 -8.45 10.28 -7.26
CA PHE A 55 -7.20 9.57 -7.04
C PHE A 55 -7.48 8.20 -6.43
N VAL A 56 -6.95 7.18 -7.09
CA VAL A 56 -6.86 5.82 -6.59
C VAL A 56 -5.43 5.35 -6.90
N ALA A 57 -4.84 4.59 -6.00
CA ALA A 57 -3.58 3.88 -6.24
C ALA A 57 -3.52 2.60 -5.42
N ALA A 58 -2.95 1.54 -6.00
CA ALA A 58 -2.51 0.41 -5.20
C ALA A 58 -1.33 0.84 -4.33
N VAL A 59 -1.32 0.40 -3.08
CA VAL A 59 -0.15 0.51 -2.21
C VAL A 59 0.33 -0.88 -1.83
N VAL A 60 1.63 -1.10 -1.86
CA VAL A 60 2.25 -2.41 -1.62
C VAL A 60 3.32 -2.27 -0.55
N ASN A 61 3.18 -3.02 0.53
CA ASN A 61 4.19 -3.10 1.58
C ASN A 61 5.02 -4.36 1.38
N THR A 62 6.23 -4.24 0.85
CA THR A 62 7.16 -5.38 0.69
C THR A 62 8.10 -5.53 1.88
N THR A 63 7.84 -4.81 2.98
CA THR A 63 8.69 -4.82 4.17
C THR A 63 8.19 -5.85 5.20
N SER A 64 9.03 -6.15 6.19
CA SER A 64 8.68 -6.98 7.35
C SER A 64 7.92 -6.23 8.44
N SER A 65 7.76 -4.91 8.31
CA SER A 65 7.13 -4.06 9.32
C SER A 65 5.86 -3.44 8.75
N LYS A 66 5.04 -2.84 9.61
CA LYS A 66 3.80 -2.20 9.16
C LYS A 66 4.15 -0.93 8.36
N ALA A 67 3.37 -0.62 7.32
CA ALA A 67 3.61 0.55 6.48
C ALA A 67 2.45 1.54 6.57
N ALA A 68 2.76 2.82 6.65
CA ALA A 68 1.82 3.92 6.46
C ALA A 68 2.08 4.57 5.10
N PHE A 69 1.05 4.74 4.29
CA PHE A 69 1.09 5.50 3.04
C PHE A 69 0.17 6.71 3.20
N ASN A 70 0.74 7.91 3.22
CA ASN A 70 0.00 9.14 3.48
C ASN A 70 0.15 10.09 2.31
N LEU A 71 -0.98 10.51 1.74
CA LEU A 71 -1.02 11.56 0.73
C LEU A 71 -1.18 12.91 1.43
N HIS A 72 -0.31 13.84 1.07
CA HIS A 72 -0.26 15.19 1.62
C HIS A 72 -0.41 16.20 0.48
N ARG A 73 -1.24 17.24 0.69
CA ARG A 73 -1.26 18.43 -0.17
C ARG A 73 -0.39 19.50 0.48
N LEU A 74 0.47 20.16 -0.28
CA LEU A 74 1.19 21.33 0.22
C LEU A 74 0.21 22.48 0.49
N LEU A 75 0.51 23.21 1.57
CA LEU A 75 -0.14 24.49 1.83
C LEU A 75 0.32 25.52 0.79
N ASP A 76 -0.56 26.46 0.46
CA ASP A 76 -0.27 27.49 -0.53
C ASP A 76 0.96 28.31 -0.10
N GLY A 77 1.86 28.59 -1.05
CA GLY A 77 3.11 29.31 -0.78
C GLY A 77 4.29 28.42 -0.35
N HIS A 78 4.07 27.13 -0.07
CA HIS A 78 5.15 26.18 0.21
C HIS A 78 5.62 25.43 -1.04
N ALA A 79 6.91 25.19 -1.11
CA ALA A 79 7.55 24.46 -2.18
C ALA A 79 7.81 23.00 -1.77
N TYR A 80 7.68 22.07 -2.72
CA TYR A 80 7.85 20.63 -2.48
C TYR A 80 9.18 20.26 -1.82
N HIS A 81 10.27 20.99 -2.13
CA HIS A 81 11.57 20.78 -1.51
C HIS A 81 11.57 20.94 0.02
N GLU A 82 10.63 21.70 0.61
CA GLU A 82 10.51 21.84 2.06
C GLU A 82 10.05 20.53 2.68
N LEU A 83 9.11 19.85 2.01
CA LEU A 83 8.66 18.52 2.43
C LEU A 83 9.79 17.50 2.30
N GLU A 84 10.57 17.53 1.21
CA GLU A 84 11.75 16.66 1.06
C GLU A 84 12.76 16.86 2.18
N LEU A 85 13.12 18.10 2.47
CA LEU A 85 14.05 18.45 3.56
C LEU A 85 13.51 18.01 4.92
N HIS A 86 12.22 18.21 5.19
CA HIS A 86 11.59 17.77 6.43
C HIS A 86 11.66 16.25 6.59
N ILE A 87 11.34 15.51 5.53
CA ILE A 87 11.37 14.03 5.55
C ILE A 87 12.81 13.53 5.68
N GLN A 88 13.78 14.17 5.04
CA GLN A 88 15.20 13.87 5.21
C GLN A 88 15.67 14.09 6.66
N GLN A 89 15.29 15.22 7.26
CA GLN A 89 15.62 15.52 8.67
C GLN A 89 15.00 14.48 9.61
N ARG A 90 13.75 14.09 9.37
CA ARG A 90 13.10 13.01 10.14
C ARG A 90 13.77 11.66 9.94
N GLN A 91 14.16 11.31 8.72
CA GLN A 91 14.90 10.08 8.45
C GLN A 91 16.23 10.03 9.21
N GLN A 92 16.95 11.16 9.30
CA GLN A 92 18.16 11.28 10.12
C GLN A 92 17.85 11.14 11.62
N GLY A 93 16.77 11.76 12.10
CA GLY A 93 16.34 11.63 13.49
C GLY A 93 15.96 10.20 13.89
N ILE A 94 15.30 9.48 12.98
CA ILE A 94 14.98 8.05 13.15
C ILE A 94 16.28 7.24 13.29
N ALA A 95 17.24 7.45 12.39
CA ALA A 95 18.52 6.75 12.43
C ALA A 95 19.32 7.04 13.72
N ALA A 96 19.21 8.27 14.25
CA ALA A 96 19.85 8.68 15.50
C ALA A 96 19.05 8.31 16.77
N GLY A 97 17.84 7.74 16.64
CA GLY A 97 16.98 7.38 17.77
C GLY A 97 16.35 8.58 18.49
N ASN A 98 16.32 9.76 17.86
CA ASN A 98 15.77 11.01 18.42
C ASN A 98 14.70 11.64 17.52
N ASP A 99 14.05 10.85 16.65
CA ASP A 99 12.92 11.31 15.85
C ASP A 99 11.83 11.93 16.72
N ILE A 100 11.29 13.04 16.25
CA ILE A 100 10.11 13.69 16.83
C ILE A 100 8.96 13.40 15.87
N PRO A 101 8.04 12.48 16.23
CA PRO A 101 6.90 12.18 15.37
C PRO A 101 6.02 13.40 15.15
N GLY A 102 5.61 13.61 13.90
CA GLY A 102 4.72 14.70 13.54
C GLY A 102 4.32 14.64 12.07
N LEU A 103 3.24 15.35 11.74
CA LEU A 103 2.89 15.62 10.35
C LEU A 103 3.80 16.75 9.82
N PRO A 104 4.15 16.72 8.52
CA PRO A 104 4.92 17.81 7.93
C PRO A 104 4.13 19.13 7.99
N PRO A 105 4.68 20.20 8.61
CA PRO A 105 3.92 21.42 8.93
C PRO A 105 3.53 22.24 7.69
N MET A 106 4.22 22.04 6.57
CA MET A 106 3.95 22.68 5.27
C MET A 106 2.83 22.00 4.47
N THR A 107 2.12 21.05 5.07
CA THR A 107 1.14 20.22 4.37
C THR A 107 -0.15 20.03 5.17
N VAL A 108 -1.21 19.66 4.46
CA VAL A 108 -2.40 19.03 5.04
C VAL A 108 -2.41 17.55 4.68
N HIS A 109 -2.76 16.70 5.65
CA HIS A 109 -3.00 15.29 5.40
C HIS A 109 -4.33 15.11 4.65
N VAL A 110 -4.32 14.39 3.53
CA VAL A 110 -5.48 14.24 2.64
C VAL A 110 -6.09 12.86 2.78
N ALA A 111 -5.25 11.83 2.71
CA ALA A 111 -5.66 10.44 2.87
C ALA A 111 -4.49 9.61 3.39
N GLY A 112 -4.81 8.53 4.10
CA GLY A 112 -3.81 7.63 4.66
C GLY A 112 -4.34 6.22 4.76
N VAL A 113 -3.46 5.25 4.53
CA VAL A 113 -3.75 3.82 4.75
C VAL A 113 -2.58 3.14 5.42
N MET A 114 -2.90 2.23 6.35
CA MET A 114 -1.93 1.33 6.97
C MET A 114 -1.99 -0.03 6.29
N VAL A 115 -0.84 -0.60 5.95
CA VAL A 115 -0.74 -1.89 5.25
C VAL A 115 0.17 -2.82 6.03
N GLU A 116 -0.33 -4.01 6.35
CA GLU A 116 0.44 -5.04 7.07
C GLU A 116 1.64 -5.56 6.27
N PRO A 117 2.65 -6.17 6.92
CA PRO A 117 3.82 -6.73 6.25
C PRO A 117 3.45 -7.68 5.09
N GLY A 118 4.08 -7.48 3.94
CA GLY A 118 3.86 -8.31 2.74
C GLY A 118 2.48 -8.15 2.09
N GLN A 119 1.63 -7.22 2.55
CA GLN A 119 0.28 -7.04 2.05
C GLN A 119 0.17 -5.90 1.03
N ARG A 120 -0.99 -5.86 0.38
CA ARG A 120 -1.40 -4.78 -0.51
C ARG A 120 -2.62 -4.07 0.07
N GLY A 121 -2.76 -2.80 -0.24
CA GLY A 121 -3.92 -1.99 0.10
C GLY A 121 -4.30 -1.07 -1.06
N MET A 122 -5.24 -0.18 -0.78
CA MET A 122 -5.69 0.84 -1.73
C MET A 122 -5.69 2.19 -1.02
N LEU A 123 -5.16 3.21 -1.70
CA LEU A 123 -5.19 4.59 -1.25
C LEU A 123 -6.09 5.39 -2.20
N GLU A 124 -7.15 5.98 -1.63
CA GLU A 124 -8.19 6.66 -2.40
C GLU A 124 -8.43 8.05 -1.82
N ALA A 125 -8.64 9.03 -2.69
CA ALA A 125 -8.94 10.40 -2.29
C ALA A 125 -9.64 11.17 -3.41
N THR A 126 -10.43 12.17 -3.01
CA THR A 126 -10.84 13.25 -3.93
C THR A 126 -9.91 14.44 -3.72
N LEU A 127 -9.17 14.81 -4.76
CA LEU A 127 -8.13 15.84 -4.72
C LEU A 127 -8.67 17.18 -5.22
N SER A 128 -8.25 18.24 -4.54
CA SER A 128 -8.37 19.62 -5.03
C SER A 128 -7.11 20.01 -5.80
N SER A 129 -7.14 21.16 -6.49
CA SER A 129 -5.94 21.62 -7.20
C SER A 129 -4.80 21.91 -6.23
N GLY A 130 -3.57 21.66 -6.67
CA GLY A 130 -2.36 21.94 -5.90
C GLY A 130 -1.27 20.90 -6.08
N THR A 131 -0.20 21.05 -5.30
CA THR A 131 0.94 20.14 -5.29
C THR A 131 0.83 19.14 -4.15
N TYR A 132 1.16 17.89 -4.44
CA TYR A 132 1.03 16.76 -3.55
C TYR A 132 2.36 16.02 -3.38
N GLY A 133 2.51 15.43 -2.20
CA GLY A 133 3.58 14.50 -1.87
C GLY A 133 3.01 13.26 -1.19
N LEU A 134 3.60 12.11 -1.48
CA LEU A 134 3.27 10.85 -0.85
C LEU A 134 4.36 10.49 0.16
N VAL A 135 4.00 10.45 1.45
CA VAL A 135 4.89 10.09 2.54
C VAL A 135 4.66 8.63 2.90
N CYS A 136 5.70 7.81 2.73
CA CYS A 136 5.68 6.38 3.04
C CYS A 136 6.53 6.14 4.28
N ARG A 137 5.95 5.55 5.32
CA ARG A 137 6.63 5.31 6.59
C ARG A 137 6.57 3.85 6.96
N ARG A 138 7.68 3.31 7.44
CA ARG A 138 7.73 1.97 8.03
C ARG A 138 7.70 2.10 9.55
N ASP A 139 6.80 1.38 10.19
CA ASP A 139 6.57 1.41 11.63
C ASP A 139 6.88 0.05 12.26
N SER A 140 7.64 0.10 13.35
CA SER A 140 7.93 -1.07 14.18
C SER A 140 6.64 -1.61 14.83
N PRO A 141 6.65 -2.84 15.37
CA PRO A 141 5.52 -3.39 16.11
C PRO A 141 5.09 -2.53 17.33
N THR A 142 5.99 -1.69 17.84
CA THR A 142 5.70 -0.77 18.96
C THR A 142 5.20 0.61 18.50
N GLY A 143 4.99 0.79 17.20
CA GLY A 143 4.47 2.03 16.60
C GLY A 143 5.52 3.12 16.42
N LYS A 144 6.81 2.81 16.55
CA LYS A 144 7.90 3.77 16.28
C LYS A 144 8.26 3.73 14.80
N ALA A 145 8.54 4.90 14.22
CA ALA A 145 9.03 4.97 12.85
C ALA A 145 10.43 4.33 12.75
N GLU A 146 10.61 3.43 11.79
CA GLU A 146 11.90 2.79 11.44
C GLU A 146 12.53 3.41 10.20
N ALA A 147 11.70 3.97 9.31
CA ALA A 147 12.11 4.74 8.15
C ALA A 147 10.93 5.57 7.62
N ILE A 148 11.24 6.65 6.91
CA ILE A 148 10.28 7.54 6.26
C ILE A 148 10.86 8.07 4.95
N TYR A 149 10.04 8.05 3.91
CA TYR A 149 10.40 8.44 2.56
C TYR A 149 9.30 9.33 1.98
N VAL A 150 9.63 10.08 0.92
CA VAL A 150 8.66 10.89 0.21
C VAL A 150 8.80 10.73 -1.29
N LYS A 151 7.66 10.72 -1.99
CA LYS A 151 7.57 10.69 -3.45
C LYS A 151 6.68 11.81 -3.98
N GLY A 152 7.08 12.37 -5.12
CA GLY A 152 6.46 13.56 -5.74
C GLY A 152 7.53 14.41 -6.45
N PRO A 153 7.23 15.69 -6.74
CA PRO A 153 5.93 16.32 -6.58
C PRO A 153 4.91 15.76 -7.57
N PHE A 154 3.64 15.78 -7.18
CA PHE A 154 2.53 15.49 -8.06
C PHE A 154 1.58 16.69 -8.13
N GLN A 155 1.15 17.09 -9.32
CA GLN A 155 0.27 18.23 -9.55
C GLN A 155 -1.16 17.79 -9.79
N VAL A 156 -2.13 18.58 -9.34
CA VAL A 156 -3.55 18.43 -9.69
C VAL A 156 -4.06 19.78 -10.16
N ASP A 157 -4.76 19.77 -11.31
CA ASP A 157 -5.41 20.95 -11.91
C ASP A 157 -6.91 21.07 -11.51
#